data_AF-A0A0V1CA20-F1
#
_entry.id   AF-A0A0V1CA20-F1
#
_cell.length_a   1.000
_cell.length_b   1.000
_cell.length_c   1.000
_cell.angle_alpha   90.00
_cell.angle_beta   90.00
_cell.angle_gamma   90.00
#
_symmetry.space_group_name_H-M   'P 1'
#
loop_
_entity.id
_entity.type
_entity.pdbx_description
1 polymer ?
#
loop_
_entity_poly.entity_id
_entity_poly.type
_entity_poly.pdbx_seq_one_letter_code
_entity_poly.pdbx_strand_id
1 'polypeptide(L)'
;MIRTYFQKNEFFFQIFCFFSVCLFLFTDAISGITMAPPTRCKPFFSLLASYFIFFVCFFFATTTTTDAKRSPAQLCKTTSAQISCGQCIKQHPDCAWCADPNYDSVSRCEQFESLIQKCRREYVEHPTNQIDFPQNAEIGSTRRDPHSGANVRTQLQPQQVSLAIKPGETVSFSLRYWHQDRDTRDIYVLNSETDSLGVSIEYEAECRGIVQPGNHCSSVSQSDTVMFNVSVRLKECRSSGGSVISVGIGGVREVVALYINPICSCDCERLNSQVHISPQCENRGSLVCGACVCLPGSAGSRCECNVASGTVSAIELLNQCRQSPSDPPCSGRGQCHCGSCTCDSPEIYSGKYCQCDDTSCPSSGTELCSGHGRCECGICKCESGWSGSACDCPTDDMHCIAKNGLVCAGHGSCECGECVCRDKYSGPTCEHCADCEDEFSDHDDDDYLRMLTDHNNGDGNGNQVDGSVISEPIAKDAPAAAASSLSANAALLVLHILLFSLVNRRLTLLPTAASWLGSIF
;
A
#
# COMPACT_ATOMS: atom_id res chain seq x y z
N MET A 1 39.64 41.42 -26.83
CA MET A 1 38.41 42.19 -26.58
C MET A 1 37.90 42.72 -27.94
N ILE A 2 37.17 41.87 -28.67
CA ILE A 2 36.36 42.02 -29.91
C ILE A 2 36.27 40.59 -30.49
N ARG A 3 35.60 39.71 -29.74
CA ARG A 3 35.06 38.43 -30.26
C ARG A 3 33.76 38.07 -29.53
N THR A 4 33.12 39.09 -28.96
CA THR A 4 31.98 39.06 -28.05
C THR A 4 30.89 40.05 -28.47
N TYR A 5 30.77 40.31 -29.78
CA TYR A 5 29.71 41.16 -30.32
C TYR A 5 28.90 40.52 -31.47
N PHE A 6 29.16 39.25 -31.81
CA PHE A 6 28.47 38.57 -32.92
C PHE A 6 27.80 37.22 -32.57
N GLN A 7 27.70 36.86 -31.29
CA GLN A 7 27.05 35.62 -30.83
C GLN A 7 25.74 35.83 -30.04
N LYS A 8 25.24 37.08 -29.96
CA LYS A 8 23.97 37.41 -29.31
C LYS A 8 22.77 37.55 -30.27
N ASN A 9 22.98 37.40 -31.58
CA ASN A 9 21.93 37.59 -32.59
C ASN A 9 21.33 36.29 -33.17
N GLU A 10 21.92 35.11 -32.99
CA GLU A 10 21.30 33.84 -33.45
C GLU A 10 20.22 33.31 -32.50
N PHE A 11 20.39 33.48 -31.19
CA PHE A 11 19.43 33.02 -30.18
C PHE A 11 18.12 33.81 -30.22
N PHE A 12 18.21 35.11 -30.49
CA PHE A 12 17.04 35.97 -30.70
C PHE A 12 16.30 35.61 -31.98
N PHE A 13 17.00 35.21 -33.04
CA PHE A 13 16.40 34.80 -34.32
C PHE A 13 15.65 33.46 -34.21
N GLN A 14 16.19 32.50 -33.42
CA GLN A 14 15.52 31.21 -33.16
C GLN A 14 14.26 31.36 -32.30
N ILE A 15 14.26 32.22 -31.29
CA ILE A 15 13.07 32.51 -30.48
C ILE A 15 12.02 33.26 -31.29
N PHE A 16 12.43 34.20 -32.17
CA PHE A 16 11.51 34.92 -33.06
C PHE A 16 10.87 33.98 -34.11
N CYS A 17 11.63 33.01 -34.65
CA CYS A 17 11.07 31.97 -35.52
C CYS A 17 10.11 31.03 -34.78
N PHE A 18 10.41 30.66 -33.52
CA PHE A 18 9.54 29.78 -32.72
C PHE A 18 8.22 30.47 -32.32
N PHE A 19 8.28 31.75 -31.92
CA PHE A 19 7.09 32.55 -31.61
C PHE A 19 6.27 32.89 -32.86
N SER A 20 6.91 33.20 -33.99
CA SER A 20 6.21 33.49 -35.25
C SER A 20 5.50 32.25 -35.82
N VAL A 21 6.09 31.06 -35.69
CA VAL A 21 5.45 29.79 -36.09
C VAL A 21 4.32 29.39 -35.13
N CYS A 22 4.45 29.60 -33.82
CA CYS A 22 3.35 29.42 -32.87
C CYS A 22 2.19 30.41 -33.11
N LEU A 23 2.47 31.66 -33.51
CA LEU A 23 1.44 32.62 -33.88
C LEU A 23 0.72 32.22 -35.19
N PHE A 24 1.48 31.73 -36.19
CA PHE A 24 0.91 31.25 -37.46
C PHE A 24 0.02 30.01 -37.28
N LEU A 25 0.44 29.05 -36.45
CA LEU A 25 -0.36 27.85 -36.15
C LEU A 25 -1.61 28.16 -35.31
N PHE A 26 -1.58 29.22 -34.49
CA PHE A 26 -2.77 29.68 -33.77
C PHE A 26 -3.75 30.46 -34.65
N THR A 27 -3.28 31.17 -35.71
CA THR A 27 -4.16 31.90 -36.63
C THR A 27 -4.79 31.01 -37.72
N ASP A 28 -4.12 29.93 -38.13
CA ASP A 28 -4.65 29.01 -39.16
C ASP A 28 -5.77 28.10 -38.65
N ALA A 29 -5.85 27.87 -37.33
CA ALA A 29 -6.97 27.16 -36.70
C ALA A 29 -8.29 27.98 -36.71
N ILE A 30 -8.26 29.26 -37.08
CA ILE A 30 -9.44 30.15 -37.08
C ILE A 30 -9.89 30.53 -38.50
N SER A 31 -9.08 30.35 -39.55
CA SER A 31 -9.41 30.90 -40.89
C SER A 31 -9.38 29.93 -42.07
N GLY A 32 -8.97 28.65 -41.93
CA GLY A 32 -9.21 27.64 -42.98
C GLY A 32 -8.64 27.95 -44.37
N ILE A 33 -7.45 28.55 -44.46
CA ILE A 33 -6.75 28.76 -45.74
C ILE A 33 -5.46 27.94 -45.74
N THR A 34 -5.34 27.00 -46.68
CA THR A 34 -4.11 26.21 -46.89
C THR A 34 -3.13 26.98 -47.77
N MET A 35 -1.96 27.36 -47.26
CA MET A 35 -0.81 27.74 -48.08
C MET A 35 0.41 26.89 -47.72
N ALA A 36 1.08 26.35 -48.73
CA ALA A 36 2.20 25.42 -48.60
C ALA A 36 3.46 26.08 -47.98
N PRO A 37 4.22 25.38 -47.11
CA PRO A 37 5.41 25.96 -46.48
C PRO A 37 6.63 26.01 -47.43
N PRO A 38 7.56 26.96 -47.23
CA PRO A 38 8.73 27.14 -48.09
C PRO A 38 9.74 25.98 -47.95
N THR A 39 10.32 25.59 -49.09
CA THR A 39 11.02 24.32 -49.37
C THR A 39 12.44 24.17 -48.82
N ARG A 40 12.85 24.89 -47.76
CA ARG A 40 14.26 24.87 -47.28
C ARG A 40 14.54 24.33 -45.87
N CYS A 41 13.57 23.71 -45.18
CA CYS A 41 13.79 23.11 -43.86
C CYS A 41 13.40 21.63 -43.75
N LYS A 42 13.52 20.84 -44.83
CA LYS A 42 13.14 19.41 -44.84
C LYS A 42 14.07 18.43 -44.08
N PRO A 43 15.41 18.61 -44.00
CA PRO A 43 16.25 17.59 -43.36
C PRO A 43 16.34 17.73 -41.83
N PHE A 44 15.98 18.87 -41.24
CA PHE A 44 16.03 19.09 -39.78
C PHE A 44 14.77 18.65 -39.04
N PHE A 45 13.60 18.69 -39.71
CA PHE A 45 12.31 18.30 -39.11
C PHE A 45 12.21 16.79 -38.84
N SER A 46 12.83 15.95 -39.67
CA SER A 46 12.76 14.48 -39.55
C SER A 46 13.53 13.96 -38.32
N LEU A 47 14.69 14.55 -38.02
CA LEU A 47 15.53 14.12 -36.89
C LEU A 47 14.94 14.53 -35.53
N LEU A 48 14.36 15.73 -35.43
CA LEU A 48 13.72 16.21 -34.20
C LEU A 48 12.39 15.48 -33.91
N ALA A 49 11.60 15.17 -34.94
CA ALA A 49 10.39 14.38 -34.78
C ALA A 49 10.69 12.95 -34.31
N SER A 50 11.74 12.32 -34.86
CA SER A 50 12.19 10.99 -34.44
C SER A 50 12.68 11.00 -32.99
N TYR A 51 13.47 12.02 -32.59
CA TYR A 51 13.94 12.16 -31.21
C TYR A 51 12.79 12.39 -30.22
N PHE A 52 11.80 13.19 -30.59
CA PHE A 52 10.63 13.45 -29.76
C PHE A 52 9.74 12.21 -29.60
N ILE A 53 9.53 11.44 -30.66
CA ILE A 53 8.80 10.16 -30.60
C ILE A 53 9.56 9.16 -29.72
N PHE A 54 10.88 9.06 -29.85
CA PHE A 54 11.69 8.18 -29.02
C PHE A 54 11.64 8.59 -27.55
N PHE A 55 11.71 9.89 -27.24
CA PHE A 55 11.60 10.41 -25.88
C PHE A 55 10.21 10.19 -25.30
N VAL A 56 9.15 10.42 -26.07
CA VAL A 56 7.76 10.16 -25.63
C VAL A 56 7.53 8.66 -25.43
N CYS A 57 8.00 7.79 -26.31
CA CYS A 57 7.93 6.33 -26.12
C CYS A 57 8.76 5.85 -24.92
N PHE A 58 9.94 6.45 -24.66
CA PHE A 58 10.76 6.12 -23.50
C PHE A 58 10.14 6.65 -22.20
N PHE A 59 9.51 7.82 -22.23
CA PHE A 59 8.75 8.36 -21.09
C PHE A 59 7.50 7.51 -20.83
N PHE A 60 6.75 7.08 -21.86
CA PHE A 60 5.61 6.16 -21.71
C PHE A 60 6.03 4.75 -21.28
N ALA A 61 7.20 4.26 -21.68
CA ALA A 61 7.73 2.99 -21.21
C ALA A 61 8.17 3.06 -19.74
N THR A 62 8.68 4.20 -19.29
CA THR A 62 9.10 4.43 -17.89
C THR A 62 7.97 4.90 -16.97
N THR A 63 6.84 5.39 -17.51
CA THR A 63 5.61 5.65 -16.76
C THR A 63 4.61 4.49 -16.79
N THR A 64 5.06 3.28 -17.13
CA THR A 64 4.31 2.09 -16.70
C THR A 64 4.33 2.10 -15.18
N THR A 65 3.25 2.61 -14.59
CA THR A 65 2.94 2.46 -13.18
C THR A 65 3.07 0.98 -12.89
N THR A 66 4.09 0.62 -12.12
CA THR A 66 4.08 -0.64 -11.42
C THR A 66 2.82 -0.61 -10.58
N ASP A 67 1.77 -1.30 -11.03
CA ASP A 67 0.72 -1.75 -10.13
C ASP A 67 1.45 -2.55 -9.07
N ALA A 68 1.72 -1.92 -7.92
CA ALA A 68 2.31 -2.58 -6.78
C ALA A 68 1.32 -3.68 -6.38
N LYS A 69 1.58 -4.91 -6.83
CA LYS A 69 0.77 -6.08 -6.50
C LYS A 69 0.74 -6.15 -4.97
N ARG A 70 -0.43 -5.83 -4.39
CA ARG A 70 -0.63 -5.92 -2.94
C ARG A 70 -0.37 -7.35 -2.50
N SER A 71 0.33 -7.50 -1.38
CA SER A 71 0.55 -8.82 -0.79
C SER A 71 -0.78 -9.44 -0.33
N PRO A 72 -0.89 -10.78 -0.26
CA PRO A 72 -2.08 -11.46 0.27
C PRO A 72 -2.52 -10.92 1.64
N ALA A 73 -1.58 -10.69 2.54
CA ALA A 73 -1.85 -10.12 3.87
C ALA A 73 -2.49 -8.71 3.81
N GLN A 74 -2.08 -7.87 2.85
CA GLN A 74 -2.67 -6.55 2.64
C GLN A 74 -4.08 -6.63 2.03
N LEU A 75 -4.33 -7.62 1.16
CA LEU A 75 -5.66 -7.85 0.56
C LEU A 75 -6.69 -8.27 1.61
N CYS A 76 -6.32 -9.18 2.51
CA CYS A 76 -7.19 -9.64 3.59
C CYS A 76 -7.51 -8.54 4.61
N LYS A 77 -6.66 -7.52 4.75
CA LYS A 77 -6.86 -6.41 5.69
C LYS A 77 -7.57 -5.19 5.09
N THR A 78 -8.02 -5.26 3.84
CA THR A 78 -8.79 -4.16 3.23
C THR A 78 -10.12 -3.94 3.95
N THR A 79 -10.63 -2.70 3.93
CA THR A 79 -11.94 -2.37 4.54
C THR A 79 -13.08 -3.22 3.97
N SER A 80 -13.01 -3.56 2.68
CA SER A 80 -13.99 -4.47 2.04
C SER A 80 -13.94 -5.87 2.65
N ALA A 81 -12.75 -6.41 2.87
CA ALA A 81 -12.54 -7.73 3.47
C ALA A 81 -13.12 -7.86 4.88
N GLN A 82 -13.09 -6.77 5.65
CA GLN A 82 -13.54 -6.77 7.06
C GLN A 82 -15.06 -6.70 7.21
N ILE A 83 -15.82 -6.51 6.12
CA ILE A 83 -17.29 -6.35 6.18
C ILE A 83 -17.98 -7.65 6.58
N SER A 84 -17.58 -8.79 5.99
CA SER A 84 -18.17 -10.08 6.27
C SER A 84 -17.21 -11.22 5.90
N CYS A 85 -17.49 -12.43 6.38
CA CYS A 85 -16.71 -13.61 6.04
C CYS A 85 -16.68 -13.85 4.53
N GLY A 86 -17.82 -13.72 3.85
CA GLY A 86 -17.93 -13.84 2.39
C GLY A 86 -17.13 -12.78 1.63
N GLN A 87 -17.03 -11.54 2.15
CA GLN A 87 -16.16 -10.52 1.55
C GLN A 87 -14.68 -10.81 1.77
N CYS A 88 -14.32 -11.36 2.93
CA CYS A 88 -12.97 -11.77 3.27
C CYS A 88 -12.43 -12.83 2.30
N ILE A 89 -13.14 -13.95 2.14
CA ILE A 89 -12.68 -15.07 1.30
C ILE A 89 -12.65 -14.75 -0.20
N LYS A 90 -13.31 -13.65 -0.62
CA LYS A 90 -13.26 -13.13 -2.00
C LYS A 90 -12.01 -12.32 -2.31
N GLN A 91 -11.32 -11.79 -1.30
CA GLN A 91 -10.16 -10.92 -1.55
C GLN A 91 -8.96 -11.70 -2.07
N HIS A 92 -8.70 -12.86 -1.49
CA HIS A 92 -7.59 -13.72 -1.85
C HIS A 92 -7.84 -15.15 -1.34
N PRO A 93 -7.34 -16.19 -2.03
CA PRO A 93 -7.49 -17.59 -1.62
C PRO A 93 -6.97 -17.87 -0.20
N ASP A 94 -5.86 -17.23 0.17
CA ASP A 94 -5.21 -17.34 1.49
C ASP A 94 -5.94 -16.58 2.62
N CYS A 95 -6.96 -15.78 2.32
CA CYS A 95 -7.71 -15.10 3.36
C CYS A 95 -8.57 -16.10 4.15
N ALA A 96 -8.63 -15.87 5.46
CA ALA A 96 -9.44 -16.63 6.39
C ALA A 96 -10.15 -15.67 7.34
N TRP A 97 -11.29 -16.09 7.86
CA TRP A 97 -12.12 -15.30 8.76
C TRP A 97 -12.25 -15.98 10.12
N CYS A 98 -12.16 -15.21 11.20
CA CYS A 98 -12.40 -15.72 12.54
C CYS A 98 -13.86 -15.50 12.94
N ALA A 99 -14.61 -16.59 13.05
CA ALA A 99 -16.00 -16.63 13.47
C ALA A 99 -16.19 -16.75 15.00
N ASP A 100 -15.11 -16.64 15.79
CA ASP A 100 -15.20 -16.68 17.25
C ASP A 100 -15.93 -15.42 17.74
N PRO A 101 -17.06 -15.57 18.46
CA PRO A 101 -17.80 -14.41 18.95
C PRO A 101 -17.03 -13.57 19.99
N ASN A 102 -16.06 -14.17 20.69
CA ASN A 102 -15.24 -13.48 21.70
C ASN A 102 -13.86 -13.09 21.12
N TYR A 103 -13.75 -12.96 19.80
CA TYR A 103 -12.51 -12.58 19.17
C TYR A 103 -12.23 -11.08 19.37
N ASP A 104 -11.20 -10.78 20.17
CA ASP A 104 -10.85 -9.42 20.63
C ASP A 104 -9.91 -8.66 19.68
N SER A 105 -9.65 -9.15 18.46
CA SER A 105 -8.82 -8.44 17.48
C SER A 105 -9.66 -7.54 16.57
N VAL A 106 -9.08 -6.39 16.16
CA VAL A 106 -9.70 -5.44 15.21
C VAL A 106 -10.07 -6.08 13.88
N SER A 107 -9.32 -7.09 13.47
CA SER A 107 -9.42 -7.67 12.14
C SER A 107 -9.79 -9.15 12.21
N ARG A 108 -11.03 -9.47 11.83
CA ARG A 108 -11.52 -10.85 11.73
C ARG A 108 -11.02 -11.54 10.47
N CYS A 109 -10.74 -10.78 9.41
CA CYS A 109 -10.16 -11.29 8.18
C CYS A 109 -8.65 -11.06 8.15
N GLU A 110 -7.87 -12.15 8.16
CA GLU A 110 -6.41 -12.11 7.99
C GLU A 110 -5.96 -13.24 7.04
N GLN A 111 -4.67 -13.29 6.73
CA GLN A 111 -4.09 -14.46 6.06
C GLN A 111 -4.18 -15.68 6.99
N PHE A 112 -4.55 -16.84 6.43
CA PHE A 112 -4.81 -18.08 7.15
C PHE A 112 -3.70 -18.43 8.16
N GLU A 113 -2.44 -18.44 7.74
CA GLU A 113 -1.29 -18.79 8.59
C GLU A 113 -1.11 -17.87 9.81
N SER A 114 -1.42 -16.58 9.67
CA SER A 114 -1.40 -15.61 10.78
C SER A 114 -2.61 -15.84 11.71
N LEU A 115 -3.77 -16.10 11.12
CA LEU A 115 -5.03 -16.17 11.84
C LEU A 115 -5.12 -17.40 12.74
N ILE A 116 -4.62 -18.56 12.30
CA ILE A 116 -4.66 -19.81 13.09
C ILE A 116 -3.85 -19.76 14.39
N GLN A 117 -2.97 -18.76 14.54
CA GLN A 117 -2.23 -18.51 15.79
C GLN A 117 -3.03 -17.68 16.79
N LYS A 118 -4.05 -16.94 16.34
CA LYS A 118 -4.84 -16.00 17.15
C LYS A 118 -6.27 -16.47 17.38
N CYS A 119 -6.87 -17.12 16.38
CA CYS A 119 -8.24 -17.62 16.39
C CYS A 119 -8.25 -19.13 16.68
N ARG A 120 -9.22 -19.58 17.48
CA ARG A 120 -9.43 -21.00 17.73
C ARG A 120 -9.81 -21.73 16.44
N ARG A 121 -9.17 -22.87 16.17
CA ARG A 121 -9.27 -23.58 14.89
C ARG A 121 -10.70 -23.93 14.49
N GLU A 122 -11.56 -24.28 15.44
CA GLU A 122 -12.97 -24.61 15.18
C GLU A 122 -13.82 -23.42 14.72
N TYR A 123 -13.34 -22.19 14.91
CA TYR A 123 -14.00 -20.97 14.47
C TYR A 123 -13.33 -20.34 13.24
N VAL A 124 -12.29 -20.95 12.68
CA VAL A 124 -11.61 -20.44 11.48
C VAL A 124 -12.38 -20.87 10.24
N GLU A 125 -12.92 -19.87 9.54
CA GLU A 125 -13.59 -20.02 8.25
C GLU A 125 -12.56 -19.81 7.13
N HIS A 126 -12.11 -20.92 6.55
CA HIS A 126 -11.21 -20.95 5.42
C HIS A 126 -11.62 -22.08 4.47
N PRO A 127 -12.66 -21.87 3.65
CA PRO A 127 -13.13 -22.93 2.76
C PRO A 127 -12.06 -23.26 1.71
N THR A 128 -11.94 -24.51 1.33
CA THR A 128 -10.97 -24.99 0.33
C THR A 128 -11.68 -25.44 -0.92
N ASN A 129 -10.96 -25.46 -2.05
CA ASN A 129 -11.50 -26.03 -3.27
C ASN A 129 -11.79 -27.52 -3.08
N GLN A 130 -12.89 -28.01 -3.66
CA GLN A 130 -13.27 -29.42 -3.65
C GLN A 130 -13.63 -29.89 -5.06
N ILE A 131 -13.28 -31.13 -5.36
CA ILE A 131 -13.66 -31.81 -6.59
C ILE A 131 -14.26 -33.17 -6.26
N ASP A 132 -15.46 -33.41 -6.78
CA ASP A 132 -16.15 -34.69 -6.67
C ASP A 132 -16.53 -35.20 -8.07
N PHE A 133 -16.59 -36.52 -8.22
CA PHE A 133 -16.97 -37.19 -9.47
C PHE A 133 -18.24 -38.03 -9.28
N PRO A 134 -19.45 -37.43 -9.20
CA PRO A 134 -20.67 -38.16 -8.89
C PRO A 134 -21.00 -39.27 -9.89
N GLN A 135 -20.61 -39.12 -11.16
CA GLN A 135 -20.72 -40.15 -12.19
C GLN A 135 -19.38 -40.30 -12.90
N ASN A 136 -18.75 -41.46 -12.69
CA ASN A 136 -17.40 -41.75 -13.16
C ASN A 136 -17.25 -43.20 -13.64
N ALA A 137 -18.19 -43.66 -14.47
CA ALA A 137 -18.10 -44.96 -15.12
C ALA A 137 -16.85 -45.05 -16.01
N GLU A 138 -16.18 -46.20 -16.00
CA GLU A 138 -15.00 -46.43 -16.82
C GLU A 138 -15.32 -46.39 -18.32
N ILE A 139 -14.39 -45.86 -19.11
CA ILE A 139 -14.46 -45.93 -20.57
C ILE A 139 -14.60 -47.39 -21.04
N GLY A 140 -15.41 -47.61 -22.07
CA GLY A 140 -15.69 -48.94 -22.62
C GLY A 140 -16.74 -49.77 -21.86
N SER A 141 -17.14 -49.35 -20.66
CA SER A 141 -18.24 -49.99 -19.92
C SER A 141 -19.57 -49.90 -20.68
N THR A 142 -20.44 -50.90 -20.51
CA THR A 142 -21.78 -50.88 -21.12
C THR A 142 -22.76 -50.21 -20.16
N ARG A 143 -23.48 -49.22 -20.66
CA ARG A 143 -24.56 -48.52 -19.95
C ARG A 143 -25.84 -48.56 -20.76
N ARG A 144 -26.99 -48.47 -20.07
CA ARG A 144 -28.29 -48.38 -20.73
C ARG A 144 -28.63 -46.91 -20.98
N ASP A 145 -28.86 -46.55 -22.23
CA ASP A 145 -29.25 -45.19 -22.61
C ASP A 145 -30.65 -44.86 -22.06
N PRO A 146 -30.84 -43.76 -21.29
CA PRO A 146 -32.12 -43.44 -20.66
C PRO A 146 -33.26 -43.14 -21.64
N HIS A 147 -32.94 -42.66 -22.86
CA HIS A 147 -33.94 -42.25 -23.86
C HIS A 147 -34.35 -43.39 -24.79
N SER A 148 -33.37 -44.14 -25.30
CA SER A 148 -33.58 -45.21 -26.28
C SER A 148 -33.67 -46.61 -25.67
N GLY A 149 -33.25 -46.78 -24.40
CA GLY A 149 -33.18 -48.08 -23.74
C GLY A 149 -32.09 -49.02 -24.28
N ALA A 150 -31.31 -48.58 -25.28
CA ALA A 150 -30.26 -49.36 -25.90
C ALA A 150 -29.02 -49.47 -25.00
N ASN A 151 -28.30 -50.58 -25.13
CA ASN A 151 -26.98 -50.72 -24.52
C ASN A 151 -25.96 -49.93 -25.35
N VAL A 152 -25.39 -48.89 -24.77
CA VAL A 152 -24.36 -48.04 -25.38
C VAL A 152 -23.05 -48.17 -24.59
N ARG A 153 -21.92 -47.98 -25.26
CA ARG A 153 -20.61 -47.97 -24.58
C ARG A 153 -20.28 -46.56 -24.11
N THR A 154 -19.76 -46.46 -22.89
CA THR A 154 -19.23 -45.22 -22.32
C THR A 154 -17.98 -44.80 -23.09
N GLN A 155 -18.01 -43.61 -23.70
CA GLN A 155 -16.89 -43.06 -24.46
C GLN A 155 -16.17 -41.95 -23.70
N LEU A 156 -16.85 -41.28 -22.76
CA LEU A 156 -16.27 -40.20 -21.95
C LEU A 156 -16.23 -40.56 -20.47
N GLN A 157 -15.17 -40.16 -19.79
CA GLN A 157 -15.00 -40.29 -18.35
C GLN A 157 -14.25 -39.08 -17.77
N PRO A 158 -14.70 -38.50 -16.65
CA PRO A 158 -15.96 -38.76 -15.94
C PRO A 158 -17.19 -38.27 -16.72
N GLN A 159 -18.41 -38.67 -16.33
CA GLN A 159 -19.65 -38.18 -16.94
C GLN A 159 -20.24 -36.99 -16.18
N GLN A 160 -19.92 -36.87 -14.89
CA GLN A 160 -20.31 -35.75 -14.05
C GLN A 160 -19.16 -35.35 -13.14
N VAL A 161 -18.90 -34.06 -13.09
CA VAL A 161 -17.90 -33.44 -12.23
C VAL A 161 -18.58 -32.35 -11.41
N SER A 162 -18.37 -32.33 -10.11
CA SER A 162 -18.82 -31.23 -9.24
C SER A 162 -17.61 -30.54 -8.65
N LEU A 163 -17.50 -29.24 -8.90
CA LEU A 163 -16.40 -28.40 -8.45
C LEU A 163 -16.93 -27.35 -7.47
N ALA A 164 -16.37 -27.32 -6.26
CA ALA A 164 -16.49 -26.16 -5.38
C ALA A 164 -15.19 -25.35 -5.47
N ILE A 165 -15.25 -24.12 -5.98
CA ILE A 165 -14.06 -23.34 -6.32
C ILE A 165 -14.14 -21.94 -5.69
N LYS A 166 -13.05 -21.48 -5.08
CA LYS A 166 -12.86 -20.10 -4.63
C LYS A 166 -12.58 -19.15 -5.80
N PRO A 167 -13.00 -17.87 -5.73
CA PRO A 167 -12.63 -16.88 -6.72
C PRO A 167 -11.12 -16.69 -6.81
N GLY A 168 -10.60 -16.59 -8.03
CA GLY A 168 -9.18 -16.46 -8.34
C GLY A 168 -8.44 -17.79 -8.52
N GLU A 169 -8.97 -18.89 -7.96
CA GLU A 169 -8.37 -20.23 -7.96
C GLU A 169 -8.68 -21.04 -9.23
N THR A 170 -7.81 -22.02 -9.49
CA THR A 170 -7.94 -22.98 -10.60
C THR A 170 -7.97 -24.41 -10.05
N VAL A 171 -8.93 -25.21 -10.52
CA VAL A 171 -9.03 -26.64 -10.22
C VAL A 171 -8.94 -27.41 -11.52
N SER A 172 -8.09 -28.45 -11.56
CA SER A 172 -7.86 -29.25 -12.75
C SER A 172 -8.29 -30.70 -12.58
N PHE A 173 -8.80 -31.30 -13.65
CA PHE A 173 -9.15 -32.72 -13.70
C PHE A 173 -8.88 -33.31 -15.09
N SER A 174 -8.79 -34.63 -15.19
CA SER A 174 -8.53 -35.32 -16.45
C SER A 174 -9.81 -35.89 -17.06
N LEU A 175 -10.09 -35.49 -18.30
CA LEU A 175 -11.17 -35.98 -19.14
C LEU A 175 -10.59 -37.02 -20.12
N ARG A 176 -11.11 -38.25 -20.07
CA ARG A 176 -10.69 -39.35 -20.95
C ARG A 176 -11.75 -39.61 -22.01
N TYR A 177 -11.33 -39.67 -23.26
CA TYR A 177 -12.15 -39.99 -24.41
C TYR A 177 -11.63 -41.24 -25.12
N TRP A 178 -12.53 -42.20 -25.34
CA TRP A 178 -12.22 -43.43 -26.08
C TRP A 178 -12.86 -43.39 -27.47
N HIS A 179 -12.03 -43.34 -28.51
CA HIS A 179 -12.48 -43.19 -29.89
C HIS A 179 -12.92 -44.55 -30.49
N GLN A 180 -14.14 -44.61 -31.04
CA GLN A 180 -14.68 -45.85 -31.62
C GLN A 180 -14.83 -45.83 -33.14
N ASP A 181 -14.76 -44.67 -33.79
CA ASP A 181 -14.93 -44.60 -35.25
C ASP A 181 -13.74 -45.28 -35.94
N ARG A 182 -14.02 -45.83 -37.14
CA ARG A 182 -12.99 -46.51 -37.96
C ARG A 182 -12.09 -45.52 -38.71
N ASP A 183 -12.59 -44.32 -38.96
CA ASP A 183 -11.84 -43.28 -39.66
C ASP A 183 -10.92 -42.55 -38.69
N THR A 184 -9.71 -42.22 -39.12
CA THR A 184 -8.86 -41.32 -38.35
C THR A 184 -9.43 -39.91 -38.39
N ARG A 185 -9.59 -39.27 -37.22
CA ARG A 185 -10.17 -37.92 -37.12
C ARG A 185 -9.39 -37.04 -36.16
N ASP A 186 -9.50 -35.74 -36.39
CA ASP A 186 -9.07 -34.74 -35.43
C ASP A 186 -10.18 -34.54 -34.40
N ILE A 187 -9.81 -34.65 -33.13
CA ILE A 187 -10.74 -34.62 -32.00
C ILE A 187 -10.62 -33.27 -31.30
N TYR A 188 -11.75 -32.61 -31.09
CA TYR A 188 -11.84 -31.31 -30.43
C TYR A 188 -12.76 -31.39 -29.21
N VAL A 189 -12.33 -30.84 -28.09
CA VAL A 189 -13.17 -30.61 -26.90
C VAL A 189 -13.85 -29.26 -27.04
N LEU A 190 -15.16 -29.24 -26.81
CA LEU A 190 -16.00 -28.05 -26.84
C LEU A 190 -16.76 -27.92 -25.52
N ASN A 191 -17.04 -26.70 -25.12
CA ASN A 191 -17.89 -26.41 -23.96
C ASN A 191 -18.96 -25.37 -24.28
N SER A 192 -20.01 -25.36 -23.48
CA SER A 192 -20.99 -24.27 -23.49
C SER A 192 -20.36 -22.95 -23.03
N GLU A 193 -21.05 -21.83 -23.26
CA GLU A 193 -20.62 -20.48 -22.89
C GLU A 193 -20.30 -20.37 -21.38
N THR A 194 -19.18 -19.71 -21.04
CA THR A 194 -18.65 -19.62 -19.65
C THR A 194 -18.42 -18.19 -19.16
N ASP A 195 -18.37 -17.20 -20.04
CA ASP A 195 -18.01 -15.83 -19.69
C ASP A 195 -19.11 -15.14 -18.85
N SER A 196 -20.37 -15.43 -19.13
CA SER A 196 -21.52 -14.99 -18.34
C SER A 196 -21.47 -15.53 -16.90
N LEU A 197 -20.84 -16.70 -16.70
CA LEU A 197 -20.70 -17.36 -15.41
C LEU A 197 -19.46 -16.90 -14.62
N GLY A 198 -18.59 -16.09 -15.23
CA GLY A 198 -17.32 -15.69 -14.61
C GLY A 198 -16.32 -16.85 -14.50
N VAL A 199 -16.42 -17.85 -15.38
CA VAL A 199 -15.56 -19.05 -15.39
C VAL A 199 -14.71 -19.04 -16.66
N SER A 200 -13.43 -19.41 -16.54
CA SER A 200 -12.57 -19.75 -17.67
C SER A 200 -12.17 -21.21 -17.60
N ILE A 201 -12.15 -21.86 -18.76
CA ILE A 201 -11.69 -23.24 -18.91
C ILE A 201 -10.53 -23.24 -19.89
N GLU A 202 -9.43 -23.86 -19.48
CA GLU A 202 -8.24 -24.09 -20.30
C GLU A 202 -8.04 -25.59 -20.48
N TYR A 203 -7.48 -25.97 -21.62
CA TYR A 203 -7.29 -27.37 -22.00
C TYR A 203 -5.83 -27.64 -22.37
N GLU A 204 -5.34 -28.78 -21.92
CA GLU A 204 -4.13 -29.40 -22.44
C GLU A 204 -4.47 -30.81 -22.90
N ALA A 205 -4.11 -31.15 -24.14
CA ALA A 205 -4.41 -32.44 -24.73
C ALA A 205 -3.19 -33.36 -24.61
N GLU A 206 -3.40 -34.60 -24.16
CA GLU A 206 -2.42 -35.66 -24.16
C GLU A 206 -2.77 -36.66 -25.28
N CYS A 207 -2.07 -36.54 -26.40
CA CYS A 207 -2.27 -37.37 -27.58
C CYS A 207 -1.18 -38.44 -27.63
N ARG A 208 -1.54 -39.71 -27.44
CA ARG A 208 -0.59 -40.85 -27.48
C ARG A 208 0.61 -40.67 -26.54
N GLY A 209 0.38 -40.09 -25.36
CA GLY A 209 1.40 -39.83 -24.34
C GLY A 209 2.16 -38.50 -24.50
N ILE A 210 1.82 -37.68 -25.51
CA ILE A 210 2.43 -36.36 -25.71
C ILE A 210 1.44 -35.29 -25.24
N VAL A 211 1.83 -34.52 -24.22
CA VAL A 211 1.05 -33.38 -23.71
C VAL A 211 1.33 -32.16 -24.57
N GLN A 212 0.28 -31.52 -25.06
CA GLN A 212 0.32 -30.31 -25.86
C GLN A 212 -0.75 -29.30 -25.43
N PRO A 213 -0.46 -27.99 -25.49
CA PRO A 213 -1.44 -26.97 -25.16
C PRO A 213 -2.58 -26.96 -26.18
N GLY A 214 -3.81 -26.78 -25.69
CA GLY A 214 -5.01 -26.67 -26.53
C GLY A 214 -6.02 -27.77 -26.31
N ASN A 215 -7.15 -27.62 -26.99
CA ASN A 215 -8.34 -28.45 -26.85
C ASN A 215 -8.48 -29.53 -27.93
N HIS A 216 -7.40 -29.91 -28.62
CA HIS A 216 -7.47 -30.85 -29.73
C HIS A 216 -6.33 -31.85 -29.82
N CYS A 217 -6.62 -33.00 -30.42
CA CYS A 217 -5.66 -34.02 -30.84
C CYS A 217 -5.88 -34.38 -32.30
N SER A 218 -4.81 -34.44 -33.09
CA SER A 218 -4.87 -34.79 -34.50
C SER A 218 -4.66 -36.28 -34.75
N SER A 219 -5.24 -36.78 -35.85
CA SER A 219 -5.03 -38.15 -36.36
C SER A 219 -5.35 -39.27 -35.35
N VAL A 220 -6.41 -39.14 -34.57
CA VAL A 220 -6.81 -40.16 -33.58
C VAL A 220 -7.38 -41.38 -34.31
N SER A 221 -6.87 -42.58 -34.00
CA SER A 221 -7.24 -43.85 -34.63
C SER A 221 -8.25 -44.63 -33.80
N GLN A 222 -8.90 -45.62 -34.42
CA GLN A 222 -9.88 -46.46 -33.72
C GLN A 222 -9.26 -47.12 -32.47
N SER A 223 -9.98 -47.07 -31.36
CA SER A 223 -9.58 -47.57 -30.05
C SER A 223 -8.51 -46.75 -29.32
N ASP A 224 -8.03 -45.64 -29.90
CA ASP A 224 -7.17 -44.71 -29.17
C ASP A 224 -7.93 -44.10 -27.99
N THR A 225 -7.20 -43.89 -26.89
CA THR A 225 -7.68 -43.11 -25.75
C THR A 225 -6.95 -41.78 -25.74
N VAL A 226 -7.71 -40.70 -25.78
CA VAL A 226 -7.21 -39.32 -25.69
C VAL A 226 -7.53 -38.80 -24.30
N MET A 227 -6.57 -38.13 -23.67
CA MET A 227 -6.78 -37.48 -22.38
C MET A 227 -6.70 -35.97 -22.55
N PHE A 228 -7.59 -35.25 -21.89
CA PHE A 228 -7.58 -33.79 -21.84
C PHE A 228 -7.51 -33.37 -20.38
N ASN A 229 -6.45 -32.65 -20.00
CA ASN A 229 -6.39 -31.99 -18.71
C ASN A 229 -7.20 -30.70 -18.82
N VAL A 230 -8.29 -30.66 -18.07
CA VAL A 230 -9.24 -29.55 -18.03
C VAL A 230 -8.95 -28.72 -16.79
N SER A 231 -8.51 -27.47 -16.98
CA SER A 231 -8.21 -26.52 -15.92
C SER A 231 -9.32 -25.48 -15.84
N VAL A 232 -10.09 -25.50 -14.74
CA VAL A 232 -11.25 -24.64 -14.54
C VAL A 232 -10.89 -23.57 -13.52
N ARG A 233 -10.95 -22.30 -13.93
CA ARG A 233 -10.68 -21.15 -13.08
C ARG A 233 -11.94 -20.31 -12.86
N LEU A 234 -12.25 -20.03 -11.60
CA LEU A 234 -13.30 -19.09 -11.25
C LEU A 234 -12.71 -17.67 -11.20
N LYS A 235 -13.09 -16.78 -12.11
CA LYS A 235 -12.58 -15.40 -12.13
C LYS A 235 -13.20 -14.56 -11.02
N GLU A 236 -14.53 -14.63 -10.91
CA GLU A 236 -15.30 -13.86 -9.92
C GLU A 236 -16.67 -14.49 -9.68
N CYS A 237 -17.29 -14.14 -8.56
CA CYS A 237 -18.63 -14.58 -8.18
C CYS A 237 -19.72 -13.81 -8.93
N ARG A 238 -20.01 -14.17 -10.19
CA ARG A 238 -21.16 -13.60 -10.95
C ARG A 238 -22.48 -14.30 -10.68
N SER A 239 -22.47 -15.62 -10.55
CA SER A 239 -23.65 -16.41 -10.22
C SER A 239 -23.60 -16.79 -8.74
N SER A 240 -24.66 -16.48 -8.00
CA SER A 240 -24.84 -16.92 -6.61
C SER A 240 -25.35 -18.36 -6.50
N GLY A 241 -25.76 -18.97 -7.62
CA GLY A 241 -26.22 -20.35 -7.70
C GLY A 241 -25.25 -21.26 -8.44
N GLY A 242 -25.33 -22.56 -8.15
CA GLY A 242 -24.61 -23.59 -8.91
C GLY A 242 -24.95 -23.50 -10.39
N SER A 243 -23.91 -23.52 -11.24
CA SER A 243 -24.04 -23.40 -12.69
C SER A 243 -23.56 -24.68 -13.37
N VAL A 244 -24.17 -25.05 -14.50
CA VAL A 244 -23.81 -26.28 -15.21
C VAL A 244 -23.20 -25.92 -16.56
N ILE A 245 -21.99 -26.39 -16.80
CA ILE A 245 -21.28 -26.27 -18.08
C ILE A 245 -21.27 -27.66 -18.73
N SER A 246 -21.70 -27.74 -19.99
CA SER A 246 -21.58 -28.99 -20.75
C SER A 246 -20.23 -29.01 -21.46
N VAL A 247 -19.43 -30.04 -21.24
CA VAL A 247 -18.15 -30.29 -21.94
C VAL A 247 -18.31 -31.55 -22.79
N GLY A 248 -18.01 -31.49 -24.08
CA GLY A 248 -18.22 -32.60 -25.00
C GLY A 248 -17.14 -32.68 -26.07
N ILE A 249 -17.15 -33.81 -26.79
CA ILE A 249 -16.27 -34.01 -27.95
C ILE A 249 -17.06 -33.72 -29.22
N GLY A 250 -16.47 -32.95 -30.14
CA GLY A 250 -17.07 -32.64 -31.43
C GLY A 250 -17.47 -33.90 -32.19
N GLY A 251 -18.76 -34.03 -32.54
CA GLY A 251 -19.30 -35.19 -33.26
C GLY A 251 -19.74 -36.36 -32.37
N VAL A 252 -19.53 -36.30 -31.06
CA VAL A 252 -19.95 -37.34 -30.10
C VAL A 252 -21.20 -36.88 -29.35
N ARG A 253 -22.15 -37.79 -29.12
CA ARG A 253 -23.42 -37.48 -28.42
C ARG A 253 -23.27 -37.40 -26.90
N GLU A 254 -22.29 -38.11 -26.35
CA GLU A 254 -22.02 -38.09 -24.91
C GLU A 254 -21.36 -36.77 -24.52
N VAL A 255 -21.82 -36.19 -23.40
CA VAL A 255 -21.29 -34.96 -22.83
C VAL A 255 -21.08 -35.14 -21.34
N VAL A 256 -20.12 -34.41 -20.79
CA VAL A 256 -19.82 -34.32 -19.38
C VAL A 256 -20.54 -33.11 -18.80
N ALA A 257 -21.26 -33.33 -17.70
CA ALA A 257 -21.88 -32.25 -16.94
C ALA A 257 -20.93 -31.74 -15.86
N LEU A 258 -20.46 -30.51 -16.00
CA LEU A 258 -19.59 -29.84 -15.06
C LEU A 258 -20.42 -28.89 -14.18
N TYR A 259 -20.63 -29.27 -12.93
CA TYR A 259 -21.34 -28.47 -11.93
C TYR A 259 -20.36 -27.57 -11.20
N ILE A 260 -20.43 -26.27 -11.48
CA ILE A 260 -19.63 -25.24 -10.82
C ILE A 260 -20.42 -24.69 -9.63
N ASN A 261 -19.87 -24.85 -8.43
CA ASN A 261 -20.41 -24.33 -7.17
C ASN A 261 -19.43 -23.27 -6.62
N PRO A 262 -19.62 -21.98 -6.96
CA PRO A 262 -18.75 -20.91 -6.48
C PRO A 262 -18.76 -20.78 -4.95
N ILE A 263 -17.58 -20.75 -4.32
CA ILE A 263 -17.43 -20.53 -2.87
C ILE A 263 -17.35 -19.02 -2.61
N CYS A 264 -18.53 -18.40 -2.48
CA CYS A 264 -18.68 -16.93 -2.41
C CYS A 264 -19.18 -16.42 -1.04
N SER A 265 -19.44 -17.32 -0.10
CA SER A 265 -19.91 -17.04 1.25
C SER A 265 -19.40 -18.13 2.18
N CYS A 266 -19.42 -17.86 3.48
CA CYS A 266 -19.05 -18.85 4.49
C CYS A 266 -20.28 -19.59 5.01
N ASP A 267 -20.09 -20.79 5.53
CA ASP A 267 -21.17 -21.62 6.05
C ASP A 267 -21.82 -20.99 7.29
N CYS A 268 -21.05 -20.26 8.11
CA CYS A 268 -21.56 -19.46 9.23
C CYS A 268 -22.42 -18.25 8.82
N GLU A 269 -22.41 -17.83 7.54
CA GLU A 269 -23.25 -16.71 7.06
C GLU A 269 -24.66 -17.16 6.70
N ARG A 270 -24.90 -18.47 6.60
CA ARG A 270 -26.22 -19.03 6.30
C ARG A 270 -27.23 -18.62 7.37
N LEU A 271 -28.47 -18.32 6.97
CA LEU A 271 -29.52 -17.83 7.87
C LEU A 271 -29.79 -18.75 9.07
N ASN A 272 -29.63 -20.07 8.92
CA ASN A 272 -29.80 -21.04 9.99
C ASN A 272 -28.65 -21.03 11.03
N SER A 273 -27.49 -20.50 10.66
CA SER A 273 -26.31 -20.35 11.53
C SER A 273 -26.33 -19.02 12.31
N GLN A 274 -27.20 -18.09 11.94
CA GLN A 274 -27.26 -16.76 12.55
C GLN A 274 -28.05 -16.78 13.86
N VAL A 275 -27.56 -16.04 14.85
CA VAL A 275 -28.27 -15.85 16.12
C VAL A 275 -28.90 -14.47 16.13
N HIS A 276 -30.20 -14.41 15.84
CA HIS A 276 -30.97 -13.15 15.88
C HIS A 276 -31.14 -12.66 17.32
N ILE A 277 -31.09 -11.33 17.52
CA ILE A 277 -31.24 -10.69 18.84
C ILE A 277 -30.27 -11.33 19.84
N SER A 278 -28.99 -11.39 19.45
CA SER A 278 -27.97 -12.08 20.24
C SER A 278 -27.62 -11.29 21.50
N PRO A 279 -27.50 -11.94 22.68
CA PRO A 279 -26.96 -11.31 23.89
C PRO A 279 -25.53 -10.78 23.72
N GLN A 280 -24.74 -11.38 22.83
CA GLN A 280 -23.39 -10.89 22.53
C GLN A 280 -23.41 -9.55 21.76
N CYS A 281 -24.52 -9.27 21.08
CA CYS A 281 -24.79 -8.04 20.37
C CYS A 281 -25.79 -7.15 21.13
N GLU A 282 -25.73 -7.16 22.48
CA GLU A 282 -26.58 -6.36 23.37
C GLU A 282 -28.09 -6.54 23.15
N ASN A 283 -28.52 -7.69 22.62
CA ASN A 283 -29.90 -7.96 22.17
C ASN A 283 -30.41 -6.91 21.16
N ARG A 284 -29.50 -6.23 20.47
CA ARG A 284 -29.75 -5.14 19.51
C ARG A 284 -29.16 -5.42 18.14
N GLY A 285 -28.82 -6.68 17.87
CA GLY A 285 -28.26 -7.12 16.61
C GLY A 285 -28.37 -8.63 16.44
N SER A 286 -28.04 -9.09 15.24
CA SER A 286 -27.84 -10.51 14.97
C SER A 286 -26.35 -10.82 14.98
N LEU A 287 -25.97 -11.96 15.55
CA LEU A 287 -24.60 -12.47 15.46
C LEU A 287 -24.47 -13.32 14.20
N VAL A 288 -23.57 -12.94 13.30
CA VAL A 288 -23.33 -13.58 12.01
C VAL A 288 -21.82 -13.83 11.88
N CYS A 289 -21.40 -15.09 11.79
CA CYS A 289 -19.97 -15.46 11.77
C CYS A 289 -19.14 -14.76 12.85
N GLY A 290 -19.63 -14.74 14.09
CA GLY A 290 -18.95 -14.09 15.23
C GLY A 290 -18.97 -12.57 15.23
N ALA A 291 -19.45 -11.90 14.17
CA ALA A 291 -19.59 -10.44 14.11
C ALA A 291 -21.04 -10.00 14.31
N CYS A 292 -21.24 -8.83 14.94
CA CYS A 292 -22.57 -8.27 15.15
C CYS A 292 -23.05 -7.45 13.95
N VAL A 293 -24.25 -7.78 13.47
CA VAL A 293 -25.02 -6.98 12.51
C VAL A 293 -26.11 -6.25 13.28
N CYS A 294 -25.90 -4.96 13.55
CA CYS A 294 -26.78 -4.18 14.42
C CYS A 294 -28.12 -3.83 13.77
N LEU A 295 -29.18 -3.85 14.59
CA LEU A 295 -30.48 -3.34 14.22
C LEU A 295 -30.43 -1.82 14.03
N PRO A 296 -31.34 -1.24 13.22
CA PRO A 296 -31.43 0.21 13.06
C PRO A 296 -31.50 0.94 14.42
N GLY A 297 -30.71 2.00 14.56
CA GLY A 297 -30.62 2.77 15.81
C GLY A 297 -29.61 2.22 16.81
N SER A 298 -28.82 1.19 16.47
CA SER A 298 -27.69 0.71 17.26
C SER A 298 -26.40 0.66 16.43
N ALA A 299 -25.25 0.85 17.06
CA ALA A 299 -23.93 0.79 16.43
C ALA A 299 -22.87 0.29 17.41
N GLY A 300 -21.62 0.14 16.95
CA GLY A 300 -20.53 -0.46 17.71
C GLY A 300 -20.27 -1.90 17.30
N SER A 301 -19.14 -2.47 17.74
CA SER A 301 -18.76 -3.85 17.38
C SER A 301 -19.68 -4.89 18.03
N ARG A 302 -20.39 -4.51 19.11
CA ARG A 302 -21.36 -5.33 19.84
C ARG A 302 -22.75 -4.70 19.90
N CYS A 303 -23.03 -3.70 19.07
CA CYS A 303 -24.30 -2.95 19.07
C CYS A 303 -24.62 -2.23 20.40
N GLU A 304 -23.56 -1.90 21.15
CA GLU A 304 -23.61 -1.26 22.46
C GLU A 304 -23.99 0.22 22.39
N CYS A 305 -23.74 0.88 21.27
CA CYS A 305 -24.01 2.31 21.10
C CYS A 305 -25.48 2.53 20.70
N ASN A 306 -26.18 3.40 21.43
CA ASN A 306 -27.53 3.83 21.06
C ASN A 306 -27.45 5.04 20.10
N VAL A 307 -27.94 4.84 18.88
CA VAL A 307 -27.97 5.80 17.78
C VAL A 307 -29.41 6.29 17.50
N ALA A 308 -30.41 5.71 18.17
CA ALA A 308 -31.81 6.05 18.01
C ALA A 308 -32.20 7.44 18.58
N SER A 309 -31.28 8.12 19.29
CA SER A 309 -31.54 9.44 19.91
C SER A 309 -31.43 10.63 18.95
N GLY A 310 -31.25 10.40 17.64
CA GLY A 310 -31.44 11.42 16.60
C GLY A 310 -30.39 12.52 16.49
N THR A 311 -29.34 12.52 17.31
CA THR A 311 -28.28 13.55 17.28
C THR A 311 -27.01 13.11 16.56
N VAL A 312 -26.77 11.80 16.43
CA VAL A 312 -25.51 11.26 15.87
C VAL A 312 -25.87 9.98 15.08
N SER A 313 -25.43 9.87 13.82
CA SER A 313 -25.62 8.66 13.00
C SER A 313 -24.53 7.61 13.29
N ALA A 314 -24.74 6.35 12.91
CA ALA A 314 -23.70 5.30 13.08
C ALA A 314 -22.41 5.64 12.32
N ILE A 315 -22.52 6.34 11.20
CA ILE A 315 -21.40 6.82 10.39
C ILE A 315 -20.68 7.98 11.09
N GLU A 316 -21.42 8.90 11.71
CA GLU A 316 -20.87 10.02 12.48
C GLU A 316 -20.01 9.50 13.64
N LEU A 317 -20.48 8.46 14.31
CA LEU A 317 -19.79 7.82 15.43
C LEU A 317 -18.50 7.11 14.97
N LEU A 318 -18.51 6.50 13.78
CA LEU A 318 -17.31 5.92 13.18
C LEU A 318 -16.31 6.99 12.73
N ASN A 319 -16.80 8.12 12.22
CA ASN A 319 -15.96 9.25 11.79
C ASN A 319 -15.25 9.91 12.97
N GLN A 320 -15.82 9.88 14.18
CA GLN A 320 -15.14 10.36 15.39
C GLN A 320 -13.88 9.58 15.75
N CYS A 321 -13.70 8.37 15.21
CA CYS A 321 -12.51 7.56 15.38
C CYS A 321 -11.48 7.75 14.25
N ARG A 322 -11.75 8.61 13.27
CA ARG A 322 -10.82 8.89 12.17
C ARG A 322 -10.08 10.19 12.43
N GLN A 323 -8.78 10.21 12.18
CA GLN A 323 -8.01 11.45 12.22
C GLN A 323 -8.38 12.35 11.03
N SER A 324 -8.48 11.77 9.83
CA SER A 324 -8.96 12.42 8.60
C SER A 324 -9.99 11.53 7.90
N PRO A 325 -10.86 12.08 7.01
CA PRO A 325 -11.91 11.29 6.35
C PRO A 325 -11.39 10.08 5.55
N SER A 326 -10.16 10.16 5.02
CA SER A 326 -9.48 9.09 4.29
C SER A 326 -8.85 8.03 5.19
N ASP A 327 -8.61 8.34 6.46
CA ASP A 327 -7.84 7.49 7.36
C ASP A 327 -8.73 6.36 7.89
N PRO A 328 -8.20 5.13 8.00
CA PRO A 328 -8.95 4.06 8.67
C PRO A 328 -9.30 4.47 10.11
N PRO A 329 -10.44 4.01 10.65
CA PRO A 329 -10.77 4.22 12.05
C PRO A 329 -9.62 3.74 12.95
N CYS A 330 -9.29 4.55 13.96
CA CYS A 330 -8.22 4.27 14.92
C CYS A 330 -6.87 3.94 14.27
N SER A 331 -6.57 4.59 13.13
CA SER A 331 -5.35 4.36 12.34
C SER A 331 -5.13 2.89 11.93
N GLY A 332 -6.18 2.06 12.00
CA GLY A 332 -6.09 0.61 11.79
C GLY A 332 -5.32 -0.15 12.88
N ARG A 333 -5.10 0.47 14.05
CA ARG A 333 -4.29 -0.05 15.17
C ARG A 333 -5.09 -0.13 16.48
N GLY A 334 -6.42 -0.15 16.37
CA GLY A 334 -7.32 -0.19 17.51
C GLY A 334 -8.78 -0.30 17.09
N GLN A 335 -9.63 -0.48 18.10
CA GLN A 335 -11.08 -0.63 17.97
C GLN A 335 -11.79 0.69 18.26
N CYS A 336 -12.75 1.04 17.40
CA CYS A 336 -13.61 2.20 17.58
C CYS A 336 -14.84 1.84 18.41
N HIS A 337 -14.88 2.25 19.67
CA HIS A 337 -16.01 2.10 20.58
C HIS A 337 -16.76 3.43 20.72
N CYS A 338 -17.94 3.49 20.11
CA CYS A 338 -18.85 4.63 20.17
C CYS A 338 -18.19 6.02 19.98
N GLY A 339 -17.25 6.14 19.05
CA GLY A 339 -16.56 7.40 18.75
C GLY A 339 -15.25 7.62 19.52
N SER A 340 -14.78 6.63 20.28
CA SER A 340 -13.49 6.63 20.95
C SER A 340 -12.66 5.40 20.57
N CYS A 341 -11.35 5.56 20.40
CA CYS A 341 -10.46 4.45 20.05
C CYS A 341 -9.87 3.77 21.28
N THR A 342 -9.82 2.44 21.25
CA THR A 342 -9.04 1.60 22.17
C THR A 342 -7.97 0.88 21.36
N CYS A 343 -6.69 1.09 21.67
CA CYS A 343 -5.57 0.58 20.87
C CYS A 343 -5.26 -0.89 21.22
N ASP A 344 -4.89 -1.69 20.22
CA ASP A 344 -4.73 -3.16 20.37
C ASP A 344 -3.55 -3.56 21.25
N SER A 345 -2.49 -2.74 21.24
CA SER A 345 -1.28 -2.90 22.03
C SER A 345 -0.97 -1.55 22.68
N PRO A 346 -1.65 -1.18 23.78
CA PRO A 346 -1.51 0.14 24.38
C PRO A 346 -0.09 0.46 24.87
N GLU A 347 0.76 -0.58 25.03
CA GLU A 347 2.19 -0.45 25.28
C GLU A 347 3.03 -0.02 24.05
N ILE A 348 2.49 -0.15 22.84
CA ILE A 348 3.14 0.18 21.56
C ILE A 348 2.42 1.31 20.83
N TYR A 349 1.09 1.33 20.87
CA TYR A 349 0.25 2.26 20.14
C TYR A 349 -0.53 3.16 21.08
N SER A 350 -0.43 4.47 20.85
CA SER A 350 -1.02 5.49 21.72
C SER A 350 -1.71 6.61 20.93
N GLY A 351 -2.35 7.53 21.65
CA GLY A 351 -3.06 8.68 21.08
C GLY A 351 -4.55 8.45 20.79
N LYS A 352 -5.30 9.55 20.58
CA LYS A 352 -6.76 9.54 20.41
C LYS A 352 -7.24 8.61 19.28
N TYR A 353 -6.44 8.43 18.24
CA TYR A 353 -6.76 7.60 17.09
C TYR A 353 -5.76 6.45 16.91
N CYS A 354 -5.06 6.03 17.97
CA CYS A 354 -4.01 5.01 17.92
C CYS A 354 -2.95 5.27 16.83
N GLN A 355 -2.69 6.55 16.54
CA GLN A 355 -1.83 6.98 15.45
C GLN A 355 -0.34 6.94 15.83
N CYS A 356 -0.03 6.90 17.12
CA CYS A 356 1.33 6.92 17.63
C CYS A 356 1.91 5.50 17.66
N ASP A 357 3.18 5.40 17.31
CA ASP A 357 3.97 4.18 17.33
C ASP A 357 5.20 4.40 18.21
N ASP A 358 5.18 3.88 19.43
CA ASP A 358 6.21 4.11 20.42
C ASP A 358 7.43 3.17 20.23
N THR A 359 7.46 2.41 19.11
CA THR A 359 8.62 1.59 18.69
C THR A 359 9.44 2.22 17.55
N SER A 360 8.97 3.35 16.99
CA SER A 360 9.57 3.97 15.81
C SER A 360 10.44 5.21 16.11
N CYS A 361 10.96 5.31 17.34
CA CYS A 361 11.78 6.46 17.74
C CYS A 361 13.24 6.39 17.21
N PRO A 362 13.91 7.55 17.06
CA PRO A 362 15.33 7.61 16.75
C PRO A 362 16.18 6.84 17.78
N SER A 363 17.25 6.20 17.30
CA SER A 363 18.25 5.52 18.15
C SER A 363 19.65 5.80 17.58
N SER A 364 20.60 6.11 18.47
CA SER A 364 22.03 6.27 18.13
C SER A 364 22.82 4.99 18.47
N GLY A 365 22.13 3.86 18.64
CA GLY A 365 22.66 2.58 19.12
C GLY A 365 21.66 1.43 18.96
N THR A 366 21.67 0.48 19.89
CA THR A 366 20.76 -0.69 19.86
C THR A 366 19.43 -0.46 20.59
N GLU A 367 19.37 0.56 21.46
CA GLU A 367 18.19 0.89 22.26
C GLU A 367 17.48 2.14 21.74
N LEU A 368 16.13 2.14 21.81
CA LEU A 368 15.31 3.29 21.46
C LEU A 368 15.63 4.46 22.37
N CYS A 369 15.71 5.68 21.81
CA CYS A 369 16.12 6.87 22.55
C CYS A 369 17.46 6.68 23.27
N SER A 370 18.34 5.85 22.70
CA SER A 370 19.68 5.53 23.18
C SER A 370 19.72 5.06 24.65
N GLY A 371 18.61 4.52 25.16
CA GLY A 371 18.50 4.07 26.55
C GLY A 371 18.30 5.19 27.58
N HIS A 372 18.21 6.45 27.14
CA HIS A 372 18.19 7.64 27.99
C HIS A 372 16.93 8.48 27.80
N GLY A 373 15.83 7.84 27.40
CA GLY A 373 14.56 8.53 27.20
C GLY A 373 13.39 7.59 26.97
N ARG A 374 12.19 8.14 27.11
CA ARG A 374 10.94 7.46 26.76
C ARG A 374 10.51 7.85 25.35
N CYS A 375 10.17 6.88 24.51
CA CYS A 375 9.55 7.17 23.23
C CYS A 375 8.08 7.58 23.43
N GLU A 376 7.71 8.75 22.92
CA GLU A 376 6.32 9.22 22.87
C GLU A 376 6.00 9.67 21.44
N CYS A 377 5.21 8.88 20.73
CA CYS A 377 4.73 9.16 19.38
C CYS A 377 5.85 9.47 18.36
N GLY A 378 6.93 8.67 18.39
CA GLY A 378 8.08 8.86 17.51
C GLY A 378 9.05 9.98 17.93
N ILE A 379 8.84 10.58 19.11
CA ILE A 379 9.73 11.60 19.69
C ILE A 379 10.31 11.07 21.00
N CYS A 380 11.62 11.15 21.15
CA CYS A 380 12.28 10.80 22.40
C CYS A 380 12.14 11.91 23.44
N LYS A 381 11.55 11.56 24.59
CA LYS A 381 11.54 12.37 25.81
C LYS A 381 12.76 12.01 26.64
N CYS A 382 13.81 12.80 26.52
CA CYS A 382 15.07 12.53 27.21
C CYS A 382 14.93 12.67 28.72
N GLU A 383 15.63 11.79 29.42
CA GLU A 383 15.81 11.89 30.86
C GLU A 383 16.66 13.11 31.23
N SER A 384 16.60 13.54 32.49
CA SER A 384 17.42 14.65 32.96
C SER A 384 18.90 14.31 32.82
N GLY A 385 19.67 15.18 32.17
CA GLY A 385 21.08 14.92 31.84
C GLY A 385 21.32 14.58 30.38
N TRP A 386 20.27 14.39 29.57
CA TRP A 386 20.38 13.99 28.17
C TRP A 386 19.56 14.89 27.23
N SER A 387 20.02 15.02 26.00
CA SER A 387 19.45 15.86 24.95
C SER A 387 19.68 15.26 23.56
N GLY A 388 19.22 15.94 22.51
CA GLY A 388 19.25 15.42 21.14
C GLY A 388 17.98 14.66 20.77
N SER A 389 17.76 14.43 19.47
CA SER A 389 16.56 13.75 18.97
C SER A 389 16.51 12.26 19.32
N ALA A 390 17.67 11.65 19.60
CA ALA A 390 17.82 10.27 20.04
C ALA A 390 18.25 10.15 21.52
N CYS A 391 18.27 11.25 22.28
CA CYS A 391 18.74 11.30 23.67
C CYS A 391 20.16 10.74 23.88
N ASP A 392 21.02 10.95 22.90
CA ASP A 392 22.41 10.48 22.87
C ASP A 392 23.42 11.53 23.34
N CYS A 393 22.98 12.77 23.57
CA CYS A 393 23.86 13.89 23.89
C CYS A 393 23.77 14.24 25.38
N PRO A 394 24.81 13.98 26.20
CA PRO A 394 24.83 14.40 27.59
C PRO A 394 24.79 15.94 27.68
N THR A 395 24.08 16.46 28.68
CA THR A 395 23.94 17.91 28.91
C THR A 395 25.00 18.48 29.86
N ASP A 396 25.79 17.63 30.49
CA ASP A 396 26.90 18.04 31.34
C ASP A 396 28.24 18.01 30.58
N ASP A 397 29.19 18.80 31.08
CA ASP A 397 30.53 18.89 30.51
C ASP A 397 31.51 17.91 31.16
N MET A 398 31.04 16.92 31.93
CA MET A 398 31.90 16.11 32.82
C MET A 398 33.02 15.40 32.06
N HIS A 399 32.73 14.93 30.84
CA HIS A 399 33.68 14.25 29.96
C HIS A 399 34.63 15.20 29.21
N CYS A 400 34.36 16.51 29.24
CA CYS A 400 35.14 17.53 28.56
C CYS A 400 36.12 18.27 29.47
N ILE A 401 36.12 18.01 30.79
CA ILE A 401 36.99 18.72 31.74
C ILE A 401 38.43 18.18 31.67
N ALA A 402 39.37 19.05 31.31
CA ALA A 402 40.80 18.73 31.24
C ALA A 402 41.47 18.73 32.63
N LYS A 403 42.74 18.27 32.70
CA LYS A 403 43.52 18.22 33.97
C LYS A 403 43.70 19.59 34.65
N ASN A 404 43.65 20.68 33.88
CA ASN A 404 43.72 22.05 34.40
C ASN A 404 42.38 22.54 34.99
N GLY A 405 41.34 21.70 34.99
CA GLY A 405 40.01 22.01 35.54
C GLY A 405 39.10 22.79 34.58
N LEU A 406 39.55 23.11 33.37
CA LEU A 406 38.77 23.84 32.38
C LEU A 406 38.13 22.89 31.36
N VAL A 407 36.91 23.23 30.91
CA VAL A 407 36.24 22.55 29.80
C VAL A 407 37.07 22.72 28.53
N CYS A 408 37.44 21.61 27.91
CA CYS A 408 38.29 21.52 26.73
C CYS A 408 39.60 22.32 26.88
N ALA A 409 40.20 22.26 28.07
CA ALA A 409 41.40 23.01 28.46
C ALA A 409 41.32 24.53 28.26
N GLY A 410 40.12 25.08 28.02
CA GLY A 410 39.90 26.48 27.63
C GLY A 410 40.06 26.73 26.11
N HIS A 411 40.33 25.71 25.32
CA HIS A 411 40.70 25.79 23.90
C HIS A 411 39.64 25.22 22.94
N GLY A 412 38.43 24.92 23.43
CA GLY A 412 37.33 24.39 22.61
C GLY A 412 35.97 24.59 23.26
N SER A 413 34.95 24.01 22.65
CA SER A 413 33.59 23.88 23.20
C SER A 413 33.25 22.41 23.39
N CYS A 414 32.54 22.08 24.47
CA CYS A 414 32.02 20.74 24.69
C CYS A 414 30.71 20.57 23.89
N GLU A 415 30.67 19.62 22.97
CA GLU A 415 29.48 19.26 22.21
C GLU A 415 29.20 17.77 22.44
N CYS A 416 28.09 17.46 23.12
CA CYS A 416 27.69 16.09 23.43
C CYS A 416 28.75 15.23 24.15
N GLY A 417 29.50 15.84 25.07
CA GLY A 417 30.52 15.14 25.85
C GLY A 417 31.86 14.98 25.13
N GLU A 418 32.01 15.53 23.91
CA GLU A 418 33.27 15.58 23.17
C GLU A 418 33.73 17.02 22.95
N CYS A 419 35.04 17.25 23.03
CA CYS A 419 35.60 18.57 22.81
C CYS A 419 35.80 18.88 21.33
N VAL A 420 35.13 19.94 20.85
CA VAL A 420 35.37 20.55 19.56
C VAL A 420 36.45 21.63 19.73
N CYS A 421 37.67 21.30 19.31
CA CYS A 421 38.83 22.17 19.50
C CYS A 421 38.87 23.34 18.51
N ARG A 422 39.33 24.50 18.99
CA ARG A 422 39.68 25.63 18.13
C ARG A 422 40.95 25.32 17.34
N ASP A 423 41.10 25.98 16.19
CA ASP A 423 42.24 25.80 15.29
C ASP A 423 43.59 25.79 16.05
N LYS A 424 44.43 24.79 15.72
CA LYS A 424 45.77 24.48 16.30
C LYS A 424 45.80 23.67 17.59
N TYR A 425 44.65 23.43 18.22
CA TYR A 425 44.53 22.58 19.40
C TYR A 425 43.97 21.20 19.03
N SER A 426 44.42 20.17 19.73
CA SER A 426 44.07 18.77 19.47
C SER A 426 44.11 17.94 20.76
N GLY A 427 43.65 16.71 20.70
CA GLY A 427 43.49 15.82 21.86
C GLY A 427 42.05 15.80 22.38
N PRO A 428 41.70 14.80 23.20
CA PRO A 428 40.34 14.58 23.70
C PRO A 428 39.76 15.76 24.49
N THR A 429 40.62 16.60 25.08
CA THR A 429 40.23 17.81 25.81
C THR A 429 40.92 19.06 25.28
N CYS A 430 41.39 19.06 24.02
CA CYS A 430 42.09 20.17 23.38
C CYS A 430 43.38 20.63 24.08
N GLU A 431 44.06 19.71 24.76
CA GLU A 431 45.25 20.00 25.57
C GLU A 431 46.57 20.06 24.78
N HIS A 432 46.59 19.55 23.55
CA HIS A 432 47.79 19.54 22.71
C HIS A 432 47.78 20.69 21.72
N CYS A 433 48.77 21.58 21.79
CA CYS A 433 48.96 22.66 20.83
C CYS A 433 50.16 22.36 19.90
N ALA A 434 49.90 22.26 18.59
CA ALA A 434 50.94 21.88 17.62
C ALA A 434 51.92 23.02 17.26
N ASP A 435 51.51 24.28 17.45
CA ASP A 435 52.26 25.49 17.09
C ASP A 435 52.46 26.45 18.29
N CYS A 436 52.26 25.98 19.52
CA CYS A 436 52.61 26.77 20.69
C CYS A 436 54.09 26.52 20.93
N GLU A 437 54.95 27.41 20.43
CA GLU A 437 56.35 27.43 20.87
C GLU A 437 56.33 27.62 22.39
N ASP A 438 56.78 26.59 23.11
CA ASP A 438 57.01 26.65 24.55
C ASP A 438 58.02 27.76 24.83
N GLU A 439 57.56 28.91 25.32
CA GLU A 439 58.42 29.85 26.04
C GLU A 439 58.75 29.23 27.41
N PHE A 440 59.65 28.24 27.38
CA PHE A 440 60.39 27.80 28.56
C PHE A 440 61.16 29.00 29.11
N SER A 441 60.60 29.63 30.14
CA SER A 441 61.42 30.34 31.13
C SER A 441 61.76 29.34 32.24
N ASP A 442 62.77 28.52 31.98
CA ASP A 442 63.54 27.94 33.07
C ASP A 442 64.49 29.02 33.61
N HIS A 443 64.46 29.21 34.92
CA HIS A 443 65.27 30.09 35.80
C HIS A 443 64.56 31.37 36.26
N ASP A 444 63.93 31.31 37.44
CA ASP A 444 64.63 31.70 38.67
C ASP A 444 63.87 31.18 39.91
N ASP A 445 64.60 30.47 40.77
CA ASP A 445 64.25 30.20 42.16
C ASP A 445 64.15 31.54 42.92
N ASP A 446 63.01 31.77 43.59
CA ASP A 446 62.82 32.54 44.85
C ASP A 446 61.48 33.32 44.90
N ASP A 447 60.34 32.65 45.16
CA ASP A 447 59.25 33.25 45.98
C ASP A 447 58.19 32.25 46.49
N TYR A 448 58.58 31.02 46.88
CA TYR A 448 57.63 30.05 47.45
C TYR A 448 57.43 30.19 48.97
N LEU A 449 57.94 31.26 49.61
CA LEU A 449 57.97 31.34 51.09
C LEU A 449 57.56 32.71 51.65
N ARG A 450 56.51 33.34 51.08
CA ARG A 450 55.95 34.56 51.67
C ARG A 450 54.44 34.80 51.58
N MET A 451 53.62 33.78 51.36
CA MET A 451 52.14 33.91 51.45
C MET A 451 51.44 32.89 52.36
N LEU A 452 52.17 32.22 53.25
CA LEU A 452 51.57 31.39 54.30
C LEU A 452 52.22 31.65 55.65
N THR A 453 51.88 32.80 56.25
CA THR A 453 51.58 32.98 57.69
C THR A 453 51.46 34.47 57.97
N ASP A 454 50.23 34.96 58.18
CA ASP A 454 49.88 35.52 59.48
C ASP A 454 48.36 35.71 59.66
N HIS A 455 47.88 34.93 60.64
CA HIS A 455 46.82 35.21 61.61
C HIS A 455 45.38 35.52 61.17
N ASN A 456 44.57 34.46 61.29
CA ASN A 456 43.37 34.43 62.13
C ASN A 456 43.19 35.65 63.05
N ASN A 457 42.05 36.33 62.95
CA ASN A 457 41.08 36.44 64.04
C ASN A 457 39.94 37.39 63.68
N GLY A 458 38.72 37.00 64.07
CA GLY A 458 37.77 37.95 64.65
C GLY A 458 36.54 38.29 63.82
N ASP A 459 35.44 37.65 64.20
CA ASP A 459 34.12 38.22 64.44
C ASP A 459 33.41 39.09 63.38
N GLY A 460 32.17 38.68 63.11
CA GLY A 460 31.05 39.55 63.48
C GLY A 460 30.31 40.28 62.36
N ASN A 461 29.11 39.75 62.08
CA ASN A 461 27.85 40.50 62.06
C ASN A 461 27.54 41.47 60.88
N GLY A 462 26.48 41.12 60.13
CA GLY A 462 25.31 41.99 59.93
C GLY A 462 25.29 43.07 58.84
N ASN A 463 24.12 43.17 58.19
CA ASN A 463 23.55 44.25 57.35
C ASN A 463 24.00 44.25 55.88
N GLN A 464 23.16 44.06 54.85
CA GLN A 464 21.86 44.66 54.49
C GLN A 464 21.93 46.19 54.34
N VAL A 465 21.83 46.68 53.09
CA VAL A 465 20.75 47.53 52.54
C VAL A 465 21.23 48.22 51.24
N ASP A 466 20.41 48.00 50.21
CA ASP A 466 20.03 48.81 49.04
C ASP A 466 20.82 50.01 48.52
N GLY A 467 20.92 50.02 47.17
CA GLY A 467 20.32 51.05 46.31
C GLY A 467 21.14 52.32 46.10
N SER A 468 21.06 53.04 44.98
CA SER A 468 20.24 52.97 43.77
C SER A 468 20.75 54.10 42.84
N VAL A 469 20.10 54.24 41.68
CA VAL A 469 19.98 55.45 40.83
C VAL A 469 21.22 55.70 39.92
N ILE A 470 21.11 55.91 38.60
CA ILE A 470 20.19 56.73 37.79
C ILE A 470 20.20 56.16 36.34
N SER A 471 19.08 55.69 35.76
CA SER A 471 18.14 56.39 34.83
C SER A 471 18.83 57.03 33.61
N GLU A 472 18.39 56.97 32.34
CA GLU A 472 17.13 56.61 31.65
C GLU A 472 17.37 56.75 30.10
N PRO A 473 16.38 56.85 29.17
CA PRO A 473 16.03 55.82 28.19
C PRO A 473 16.17 56.27 26.70
N ILE A 474 15.99 55.35 25.74
CA ILE A 474 15.37 55.65 24.43
C ILE A 474 14.53 54.46 23.97
N ALA A 475 13.23 54.70 23.74
CA ALA A 475 12.28 53.80 23.11
C ALA A 475 12.30 53.94 21.58
N LYS A 476 11.91 52.90 20.83
CA LYS A 476 11.11 53.01 19.59
C LYS A 476 10.55 51.66 19.12
N ASP A 477 9.28 51.70 18.75
CA ASP A 477 8.38 50.62 18.37
C ASP A 477 8.61 50.01 16.95
N ALA A 478 8.24 48.72 16.83
CA ALA A 478 7.56 48.01 15.73
C ALA A 478 8.14 48.00 14.29
N PRO A 479 7.65 47.14 13.38
CA PRO A 479 7.43 45.68 13.43
C PRO A 479 8.33 44.97 12.39
N ALA A 480 8.93 43.82 12.71
CA ALA A 480 9.67 43.04 11.71
C ALA A 480 8.70 42.09 10.96
N ALA A 481 8.50 42.40 9.68
CA ALA A 481 7.73 41.61 8.73
C ALA A 481 8.29 40.17 8.61
N ALA A 482 7.39 39.19 8.74
CA ALA A 482 7.63 37.82 8.35
C ALA A 482 7.76 37.75 6.81
N ALA A 483 8.97 37.48 6.32
CA ALA A 483 9.21 37.04 4.94
C ALA A 483 9.29 35.51 4.94
N SER A 484 8.19 34.90 4.51
CA SER A 484 8.05 33.48 4.21
C SER A 484 8.99 33.08 3.07
N SER A 485 9.87 32.11 3.31
CA SER A 485 10.52 31.32 2.25
C SER A 485 9.49 30.36 1.64
N LEU A 486 8.78 30.79 0.59
CA LEU A 486 7.98 29.89 -0.23
C LEU A 486 8.92 29.03 -1.07
N SER A 487 8.93 27.73 -0.79
CA SER A 487 9.56 26.72 -1.65
C SER A 487 9.00 26.81 -3.09
N ALA A 488 9.86 26.55 -4.07
CA ALA A 488 9.56 26.57 -5.50
C ALA A 488 8.45 25.58 -5.95
N ASN A 489 7.87 24.80 -5.03
CA ASN A 489 6.83 23.82 -5.30
C ASN A 489 5.39 24.39 -5.27
N ALA A 490 5.17 25.58 -4.68
CA ALA A 490 3.84 26.19 -4.64
C ALA A 490 3.43 26.85 -5.97
N ALA A 491 4.41 27.38 -6.74
CA ALA A 491 4.15 28.02 -8.03
C ALA A 491 3.80 26.99 -9.14
N LEU A 492 4.34 25.77 -9.06
CA LEU A 492 3.96 24.68 -9.97
C LEU A 492 2.54 24.17 -9.70
N LEU A 493 2.08 24.16 -8.45
CA LEU A 493 0.75 23.69 -8.09
C LEU A 493 -0.34 24.64 -8.61
N VAL A 494 -0.11 25.96 -8.53
CA VAL A 494 -1.05 26.98 -9.05
C VAL A 494 -1.12 26.95 -10.58
N LEU A 495 0.00 26.68 -11.27
CA LEU A 495 0.02 26.55 -12.73
C LEU A 495 -0.71 25.27 -13.20
N HIS A 496 -0.58 24.16 -12.47
CA HIS A 496 -1.32 22.93 -12.76
C HIS A 496 -2.82 23.07 -12.51
N ILE A 497 -3.24 23.76 -11.44
CA ILE A 497 -4.67 23.98 -11.13
C ILE A 497 -5.33 24.91 -12.16
N LEU A 498 -4.62 25.96 -12.62
CA LEU A 498 -5.13 26.86 -13.68
C LEU A 498 -5.22 26.16 -15.05
N LEU A 499 -4.28 25.27 -15.38
CA LEU A 499 -4.32 24.46 -16.60
C LEU A 499 -5.44 23.40 -16.56
N PHE A 500 -5.66 22.75 -15.41
CA PHE A 500 -6.75 21.78 -15.25
C PHE A 500 -8.13 22.44 -15.35
N SER A 501 -8.28 23.65 -14.82
CA SER A 501 -9.54 24.41 -14.90
C SER A 501 -9.86 24.88 -16.32
N LEU A 502 -8.84 25.19 -17.13
CA LEU A 502 -8.99 25.55 -18.56
C LEU A 502 -9.33 24.34 -19.46
N VAL A 503 -8.81 23.15 -19.13
CA VAL A 503 -9.12 21.90 -19.85
C VAL A 503 -10.53 21.41 -19.53
N ASN A 504 -10.95 21.45 -18.26
CA ASN A 504 -12.31 21.05 -17.87
C ASN A 504 -13.39 22.01 -18.40
N ARG A 505 -13.09 23.30 -18.57
CA ARG A 505 -14.06 24.26 -19.14
C ARG A 505 -14.27 24.09 -20.66
N ARG A 506 -13.40 23.33 -21.35
CA ARG A 506 -13.56 22.98 -22.78
C ARG A 506 -14.21 21.61 -23.01
N LEU A 507 -14.29 20.71 -22.01
CA LEU A 507 -14.97 19.42 -22.16
C LEU A 507 -16.50 19.49 -22.05
N THR A 508 -17.08 20.63 -21.66
CA THR A 508 -18.53 20.81 -21.55
C THR A 508 -19.20 21.38 -22.81
N LEU A 509 -18.49 21.51 -23.93
CA LEU A 509 -19.05 22.02 -25.18
C LEU A 509 -18.50 21.25 -26.40
N LEU A 510 -18.97 20.02 -26.61
CA LEU A 510 -19.06 19.38 -27.94
C LEU A 510 -19.85 18.06 -27.85
N PRO A 511 -21.15 18.04 -28.22
CA PRO A 511 -21.81 16.83 -28.67
C PRO A 511 -21.70 16.69 -30.21
N THR A 512 -21.88 15.47 -30.69
CA THR A 512 -22.11 15.06 -32.10
C THR A 512 -20.94 15.10 -33.07
N ALA A 513 -20.19 13.99 -33.16
CA ALA A 513 -19.56 13.50 -34.41
C ALA A 513 -19.15 12.02 -34.24
N ALA A 514 -20.12 11.14 -34.06
CA ALA A 514 -19.92 9.69 -34.08
C ALA A 514 -20.92 9.06 -35.07
N SER A 515 -20.72 9.34 -36.35
CA SER A 515 -21.21 8.54 -37.47
C SER A 515 -20.27 8.83 -38.62
N TRP A 516 -19.98 7.83 -39.46
CA TRP A 516 -18.96 7.80 -40.52
C TRP A 516 -17.57 7.33 -40.07
N LEU A 517 -17.43 6.02 -39.82
CA LEU A 517 -16.28 5.22 -40.27
C LEU A 517 -16.70 3.75 -40.24
N GLY A 518 -17.51 3.37 -41.23
CA GLY A 518 -17.87 1.98 -41.52
C GLY A 518 -17.84 1.79 -43.02
N SER A 519 -16.62 1.69 -43.58
CA SER A 519 -16.30 1.09 -44.88
C SER A 519 -14.78 1.22 -45.09
N ILE A 520 -14.15 0.13 -45.49
CA ILE A 520 -12.70 -0.10 -45.68
C ILE A 520 -11.98 -0.54 -44.39
N PHE A 521 -12.25 -1.78 -43.98
CA PHE A 521 -11.27 -2.88 -43.95
C PHE A 521 -12.01 -4.21 -44.03
#